data_AF-A0A8T5PWH5-F1
#
_entry.id   AF-A0A8T5PWH5-F1
#
_cell.length_a   1.000
_cell.length_b   1.000
_cell.length_c   1.000
_cell.angle_alpha   90.00
_cell.angle_beta   90.00
_cell.angle_gamma   90.00
#
_symmetry.space_group_name_H-M   'P 1'
#
loop_
_entity.id
_entity.type
_entity.pdbx_description
1 polymer ?
#
loop_
_entity_poly.entity_id
_entity_poly.type
_entity_poly.pdbx_seq_one_letter_code
_entity_poly.pdbx_strand_id
1 'polypeptide(L)'
;YFQECDIRLENGWNLFSLYCNNENMSLSNVMKSVDGSYISVHTYIASESLDKWKAYKVGLPWWVVSDLGNISVERGYWINMNNQDNIVINGTLTLPSLIPLYEGWNLVGFTNNESEPINSTMASFIDQVESVHMYNASDVADHWKVYYSSATGDLDNLYPNYGYWVSLNGSALWILEG
;
A
#
# COMPACT_ATOMS: atom_id res chain seq x y z
N TYR A 1 10.36 12.52 13.11
CA TYR A 1 11.66 12.98 12.61
C TYR A 1 11.61 13.07 11.10
N PHE A 2 12.26 14.07 10.50
CA PHE A 2 12.37 14.17 9.04
C PHE A 2 13.45 13.22 8.54
N GLN A 3 13.15 12.42 7.53
CA GLN A 3 14.04 11.39 7.00
C GLN A 3 13.81 11.17 5.51
N GLU A 4 14.82 10.61 4.85
CA GLU A 4 14.67 10.05 3.51
C GLU A 4 14.04 8.65 3.64
N CYS A 5 13.05 8.39 2.80
CA CYS A 5 12.33 7.13 2.77
C CYS A 5 12.39 6.63 1.34
N ASP A 6 12.99 5.46 1.17
CA ASP A 6 13.17 4.83 -0.13
C ASP A 6 12.38 3.53 -0.22
N ILE A 7 11.84 3.30 -1.42
CA ILE A 7 11.14 2.07 -1.78
C ILE A 7 11.76 1.56 -3.06
N ARG A 8 12.37 0.39 -2.97
CA ARG A 8 12.84 -0.35 -4.14
C ARG A 8 11.66 -1.03 -4.82
N LEU A 9 11.49 -0.76 -6.12
CA LEU A 9 10.47 -1.39 -6.96
C LEU A 9 11.14 -2.22 -8.05
N GLU A 10 10.70 -3.47 -8.18
CA GLU A 10 11.20 -4.39 -9.20
C GLU A 10 10.55 -4.11 -10.56
N ASN A 11 11.15 -4.61 -11.64
CA ASN A 11 10.51 -4.53 -12.95
C ASN A 11 9.18 -5.32 -12.97
N GLY A 12 8.13 -4.77 -13.58
CA GLY A 12 6.79 -5.35 -13.56
C GLY A 12 5.94 -4.87 -12.37
N TRP A 13 5.00 -5.71 -11.93
CA TRP A 13 4.05 -5.34 -10.87
C TRP A 13 4.71 -5.36 -9.51
N ASN A 14 4.42 -4.34 -8.70
CA ASN A 14 4.77 -4.25 -7.28
C ASN A 14 3.53 -3.81 -6.49
N LEU A 15 3.43 -4.27 -5.24
CA LEU A 15 2.43 -3.80 -4.28
C LEU A 15 3.14 -3.06 -3.15
N PHE A 16 2.96 -1.75 -3.09
CA PHE A 16 3.70 -0.90 -2.17
C PHE A 16 2.78 0.03 -1.38
N SER A 17 3.30 0.57 -0.29
CA SER A 17 2.75 1.71 0.42
C SER A 17 3.88 2.59 0.93
N LEU A 18 3.56 3.77 1.45
CA LEU A 18 4.53 4.67 2.07
C LEU A 18 4.32 4.69 3.58
N TYR A 19 5.38 4.91 4.35
CA TYR A 19 5.30 5.26 5.77
C TYR A 19 5.66 6.73 6.04
N CYS A 20 6.15 7.46 5.03
CA CYS A 20 6.52 8.86 5.15
C CYS A 20 5.52 9.78 4.45
N ASN A 21 5.06 10.79 5.18
CA ASN A 21 4.29 11.90 4.63
C ASN A 21 5.20 13.10 4.36
N ASN A 22 4.88 13.85 3.31
CA ASN A 22 5.45 15.19 3.08
C ASN A 22 4.32 16.21 2.90
N GLU A 23 4.68 17.48 2.72
CA GLU A 23 3.70 18.56 2.52
C GLU A 23 2.91 18.43 1.19
N ASN A 24 3.44 17.68 0.21
CA ASN A 24 2.85 17.53 -1.12
C ASN A 24 2.80 16.06 -1.54
N MET A 25 1.75 15.36 -1.12
CA MET A 25 1.55 13.94 -1.45
C MET A 25 0.88 13.73 -2.83
N SER A 26 0.95 14.72 -3.74
CA SER A 26 0.48 14.53 -5.12
C SER A 26 1.23 13.39 -5.80
N LEU A 27 0.54 12.63 -6.66
CA LEU A 27 1.13 11.50 -7.37
C LEU A 27 2.36 11.91 -8.17
N SER A 28 2.31 13.08 -8.82
CA SER A 28 3.45 13.60 -9.60
C SER A 28 4.67 13.91 -8.73
N ASN A 29 4.47 14.35 -7.48
CA ASN A 29 5.58 14.60 -6.56
C ASN A 29 6.17 13.30 -6.00
N VAL A 30 5.32 12.37 -5.58
CA VAL A 30 5.75 11.07 -5.03
C VAL A 30 6.48 10.25 -6.08
N MET A 31 5.97 10.21 -7.32
CA MET A 31 6.53 9.39 -8.39
C MET A 31 7.69 10.06 -9.13
N LYS A 32 8.14 11.25 -8.70
CA LYS A 32 9.14 12.06 -9.41
C LYS A 32 10.47 11.33 -9.59
N SER A 33 10.90 10.57 -8.57
CA SER A 33 12.17 9.82 -8.56
C SER A 33 12.17 8.64 -9.52
N VAL A 34 10.99 8.14 -9.89
CA VAL A 34 10.80 7.02 -10.84
C VAL A 34 10.16 7.47 -12.16
N ASP A 35 10.20 8.77 -12.48
CA ASP A 35 9.60 9.29 -13.71
C ASP A 35 10.24 8.65 -14.96
N GLY A 36 9.41 8.12 -15.85
CA GLY A 36 9.83 7.30 -16.99
C GLY A 36 10.08 5.81 -16.70
N SER A 37 10.13 5.40 -15.43
CA SER A 37 10.37 4.01 -14.99
C SER A 37 9.08 3.20 -14.71
N TYR A 38 7.90 3.84 -14.78
CA TYR A 38 6.60 3.17 -14.56
C TYR A 38 5.58 3.44 -15.67
N ILE A 39 4.61 2.53 -15.75
CA ILE A 39 3.55 2.50 -16.77
C ILE A 39 2.23 3.00 -16.16
N SER A 40 1.88 2.50 -14.97
CA SER A 40 0.62 2.82 -14.32
C SER A 40 0.66 2.56 -12.81
N VAL A 41 -0.14 3.33 -12.07
CA VAL A 41 -0.35 3.18 -10.63
C VAL A 41 -1.84 3.01 -10.37
N HIS A 42 -2.23 2.12 -9.45
CA HIS A 42 -3.61 1.83 -9.12
C HIS A 42 -3.79 1.71 -7.62
N THR A 43 -4.96 2.08 -7.10
CA THR A 43 -5.36 1.81 -5.71
C THR A 43 -6.84 1.44 -5.67
N TYR A 44 -7.27 0.89 -4.54
CA TYR A 44 -8.64 0.45 -4.30
C TYR A 44 -9.17 1.09 -3.02
N ILE A 45 -10.27 1.83 -3.13
CA ILE A 45 -10.89 2.58 -2.05
C ILE A 45 -12.18 1.85 -1.65
N ALA A 46 -12.11 1.04 -0.60
CA ALA A 46 -13.20 0.16 -0.19
C ALA A 46 -14.50 0.91 0.19
N SER A 47 -14.37 2.16 0.65
CA SER A 47 -15.48 3.02 1.05
C SER A 47 -16.32 3.56 -0.11
N GLU A 48 -15.81 3.53 -1.35
CA GLU A 48 -16.55 3.99 -2.52
C GLU A 48 -17.48 2.88 -3.03
N SER A 49 -18.74 3.20 -3.35
CA SER A 49 -19.70 2.16 -3.74
C SER A 49 -19.76 1.89 -5.25
N LEU A 50 -19.46 2.90 -6.08
CA LEU A 50 -19.61 2.82 -7.54
C LEU A 50 -18.29 2.66 -8.29
N ASP A 51 -17.21 3.21 -7.75
CA ASP A 51 -15.92 3.30 -8.44
C ASP A 51 -14.76 3.12 -7.46
N LYS A 52 -14.54 1.88 -7.04
CA LYS A 52 -13.53 1.57 -6.02
C LYS A 52 -12.09 1.68 -6.54
N TRP A 53 -11.87 1.48 -7.83
CA TRP A 53 -10.53 1.49 -8.41
C TRP A 53 -10.17 2.89 -8.86
N LYS A 54 -9.01 3.39 -8.45
CA LYS A 54 -8.41 4.62 -8.99
C LYS A 54 -7.12 4.27 -9.70
N ALA A 55 -6.87 4.87 -10.84
CA ALA A 55 -5.75 4.59 -11.70
C ALA A 55 -5.12 5.87 -12.26
N TYR A 56 -3.80 5.83 -12.37
CA TYR A 56 -3.00 6.75 -13.18
C TYR A 56 -2.23 5.94 -14.20
N LYS A 57 -2.20 6.40 -15.46
CA LYS A 57 -1.45 5.76 -16.54
C LYS A 57 -0.68 6.81 -17.33
N VAL A 58 0.61 6.54 -17.53
CA VAL A 58 1.52 7.42 -18.28
C VAL A 58 1.13 7.45 -19.76
N GLY A 59 1.25 8.62 -20.39
CA GLY A 59 1.06 8.78 -21.84
C GLY A 59 -0.39 8.75 -22.32
N LEU A 60 -1.37 8.90 -21.41
CA LEU A 60 -2.76 9.10 -21.81
C LEU A 60 -2.96 10.50 -22.44
N PRO A 61 -3.87 10.64 -23.41
CA PRO A 61 -4.21 11.95 -23.96
C PRO A 61 -4.74 12.92 -22.88
N TRP A 62 -4.50 14.22 -23.05
CA TRP A 62 -4.83 15.26 -22.06
C TRP A 62 -6.32 15.35 -21.67
N TRP A 63 -7.22 14.86 -22.52
CA TRP A 63 -8.66 14.82 -22.24
C TRP A 63 -9.07 13.61 -21.37
N VAL A 64 -8.18 12.66 -21.14
CA VAL A 64 -8.42 11.53 -20.23
C VAL A 64 -7.97 11.95 -18.85
N VAL A 65 -8.95 12.15 -17.96
CA VAL A 65 -8.68 12.50 -16.56
C VAL A 65 -8.32 11.23 -15.79
N SER A 66 -7.15 11.25 -15.16
CA SER A 66 -6.74 10.26 -14.16
C SER A 66 -7.44 10.55 -12.84
N ASP A 67 -8.12 9.57 -12.26
CA ASP A 67 -8.82 9.69 -10.98
C ASP A 67 -7.89 9.47 -9.77
N LEU A 68 -6.70 8.91 -9.98
CA LEU A 68 -5.64 8.86 -8.98
C LEU A 68 -4.72 10.09 -9.07
N GLY A 69 -5.04 11.14 -8.31
CA GLY A 69 -4.23 12.38 -8.26
C GLY A 69 -3.29 12.51 -7.05
N ASN A 70 -3.56 11.78 -5.96
CA ASN A 70 -2.86 11.92 -4.69
C ASN A 70 -2.55 10.56 -4.07
N ILE A 71 -1.43 10.46 -3.36
CA ILE A 71 -1.00 9.29 -2.61
C ILE A 71 -1.27 9.52 -1.11
N SER A 72 -1.57 8.47 -0.37
CA SER A 72 -1.70 8.48 1.09
C SER A 72 -0.89 7.33 1.66
N VAL A 73 -0.22 7.55 2.78
CA VAL A 73 0.48 6.49 3.54
C VAL A 73 -0.48 5.39 4.02
N GLU A 74 -1.76 5.71 4.18
CA GLU A 74 -2.80 4.80 4.68
C GLU A 74 -3.31 3.82 3.62
N ARG A 75 -2.91 3.99 2.36
CA ARG A 75 -3.40 3.22 1.21
C ARG A 75 -2.29 2.35 0.61
N GLY A 76 -2.70 1.20 0.09
CA GLY A 76 -1.86 0.36 -0.73
C GLY A 76 -1.97 0.73 -2.21
N TYR A 77 -0.91 0.46 -2.97
CA TYR A 77 -0.83 0.81 -4.38
C TYR A 77 -0.22 -0.32 -5.19
N TRP A 78 -0.85 -0.64 -6.31
CA TRP A 78 -0.23 -1.41 -7.37
C TRP A 78 0.50 -0.46 -8.31
N ILE A 79 1.75 -0.75 -8.62
CA ILE A 79 2.51 -0.04 -9.66
C ILE A 79 3.09 -1.04 -10.65
N ASN A 80 2.92 -0.75 -11.93
CA ASN A 80 3.54 -1.51 -13.01
C ASN A 80 4.77 -0.76 -13.50
N MET A 81 5.95 -1.27 -13.19
CA MET A 81 7.24 -0.71 -13.58
C MET A 81 7.66 -1.25 -14.96
N ASN A 82 8.30 -0.41 -15.78
CA ASN A 82 8.97 -0.86 -17.02
C ASN A 82 10.47 -1.10 -16.81
N ASN A 83 11.03 -0.60 -15.70
CA ASN A 83 12.39 -0.79 -15.25
C ASN A 83 12.40 -0.76 -13.72
N GLN A 84 13.28 -1.55 -13.11
CA GLN A 84 13.50 -1.50 -11.67
C GLN A 84 14.08 -0.13 -11.28
N ASP A 85 13.49 0.52 -10.28
CA ASP A 85 13.88 1.85 -9.82
C ASP A 85 13.42 2.06 -8.37
N ASN A 86 13.83 3.17 -7.74
CA ASN A 86 13.49 3.47 -6.36
C ASN A 86 12.64 4.73 -6.26
N ILE A 87 11.46 4.64 -5.61
CA ILE A 87 10.78 5.84 -5.12
C ILE A 87 11.59 6.37 -3.95
N VAL A 88 12.00 7.63 -4.04
CA VAL A 88 12.67 8.39 -2.98
C VAL A 88 11.80 9.59 -2.61
N ILE A 89 11.42 9.67 -1.34
CA ILE A 89 10.67 10.78 -0.76
C ILE A 89 11.30 11.22 0.55
N ASN A 90 11.43 12.52 0.75
CA ASN A 90 11.81 13.09 2.04
C ASN A 90 10.56 13.52 2.79
N GLY A 91 10.41 13.05 4.03
CA GLY A 91 9.18 13.25 4.78
C GLY A 91 9.32 12.91 6.26
N THR A 92 8.19 12.90 6.95
CA THR A 92 8.09 12.57 8.37
C THR A 92 7.16 11.38 8.56
N LEU A 93 7.53 10.52 9.51
CA LEU A 93 6.63 9.53 10.08
C LEU A 93 5.55 10.25 10.90
N THR A 94 4.28 9.98 10.61
CA THR A 94 3.13 10.57 11.30
C THR A 94 2.33 9.46 11.97
N LEU A 95 2.29 9.48 13.30
CA LEU A 95 1.64 8.46 14.13
C LEU A 95 0.81 9.12 15.26
N PRO A 96 -0.26 8.46 15.73
CA PRO A 96 -0.79 7.21 15.18
C PRO A 96 -1.47 7.43 13.83
N SER A 97 -1.49 6.40 12.98
CA SER A 97 -2.35 6.37 11.80
C SER A 97 -3.66 5.67 12.12
N LEU A 98 -4.75 6.16 11.56
CA LEU A 98 -6.11 5.69 11.79
C LEU A 98 -6.70 5.26 10.46
N ILE A 99 -6.71 3.96 10.18
CA ILE A 99 -7.12 3.40 8.89
C ILE A 99 -8.50 2.74 9.04
N PRO A 100 -9.58 3.33 8.51
CA PRO A 100 -10.89 2.69 8.49
C PRO A 100 -10.88 1.50 7.53
N LEU A 101 -11.28 0.34 8.04
CA LEU A 101 -11.44 -0.90 7.28
C LEU A 101 -12.93 -1.23 7.18
N TYR A 102 -13.34 -1.71 6.02
CA TYR A 102 -14.71 -2.05 5.69
C TYR A 102 -14.85 -3.56 5.51
N GLU A 103 -16.06 -4.07 5.70
CA GLU A 103 -16.37 -5.46 5.33
C GLU A 103 -15.97 -5.75 3.87
N GLY A 104 -15.32 -6.90 3.66
CA GLY A 104 -14.70 -7.30 2.40
C GLY A 104 -13.24 -6.84 2.26
N TRP A 105 -12.82 -6.62 1.01
CA TRP A 105 -11.43 -6.28 0.68
C TRP A 105 -11.11 -4.81 0.90
N ASN A 106 -9.96 -4.55 1.51
CA ASN A 106 -9.37 -3.22 1.70
C ASN A 106 -7.93 -3.24 1.18
N LEU A 107 -7.54 -2.23 0.40
CA LEU A 107 -6.15 -2.06 -0.04
C LEU A 107 -5.48 -0.95 0.76
N VAL A 108 -4.65 -1.33 1.71
CA VAL A 108 -4.15 -0.45 2.76
C VAL A 108 -2.63 -0.43 2.80
N GLY A 109 -2.10 0.67 3.34
CA GLY A 109 -0.68 0.82 3.59
C GLY A 109 -0.35 0.48 5.03
N PHE A 110 0.90 0.06 5.27
CA PHE A 110 1.44 -0.09 6.61
C PHE A 110 2.32 1.13 6.91
N THR A 111 1.89 1.95 7.87
CA THR A 111 2.47 3.27 8.13
C THR A 111 3.65 3.26 9.09
N ASN A 112 3.98 2.12 9.70
CA ASN A 112 5.12 2.03 10.60
C ASN A 112 6.39 1.78 9.78
N ASN A 113 7.53 2.26 10.28
CA ASN A 113 8.84 2.11 9.63
C ASN A 113 9.61 0.87 10.11
N GLU A 114 9.04 0.09 11.02
CA GLU A 114 9.57 -1.18 11.52
C GLU A 114 8.54 -2.29 11.31
N SER A 115 9.01 -3.53 11.16
CA SER A 115 8.12 -4.67 10.91
C SER A 115 7.42 -5.12 12.18
N GLU A 116 6.14 -5.49 12.07
CA GLU A 116 5.33 -5.89 13.22
C GLU A 116 4.52 -7.17 12.98
N PRO A 117 4.33 -8.02 14.00
CA PRO A 117 3.46 -9.20 13.89
C PRO A 117 2.01 -8.81 13.61
N ILE A 118 1.36 -9.49 12.66
CA ILE A 118 -0.06 -9.28 12.32
C ILE A 118 -0.95 -9.42 13.55
N ASN A 119 -0.72 -10.45 14.36
CA ASN A 119 -1.50 -10.71 15.56
C ASN A 119 -1.37 -9.63 16.63
N SER A 120 -0.29 -8.84 16.60
CA SER A 120 -0.09 -7.71 17.53
C SER A 120 -0.76 -6.45 16.98
N THR A 121 -0.45 -6.10 15.73
CA THR A 121 -0.90 -4.84 15.12
C THR A 121 -2.39 -4.81 14.81
N MET A 122 -3.01 -5.98 14.57
CA MET A 122 -4.45 -6.11 14.31
C MET A 122 -5.23 -6.67 15.51
N ALA A 123 -4.63 -6.76 16.71
CA ALA A 123 -5.19 -7.47 17.86
C ALA A 123 -6.64 -7.04 18.23
N SER A 124 -6.98 -5.76 18.07
CA SER A 124 -8.31 -5.23 18.41
C SER A 124 -9.43 -5.67 17.46
N PHE A 125 -9.10 -6.20 16.28
CA PHE A 125 -10.06 -6.66 15.28
C PHE A 125 -9.64 -7.98 14.60
N ILE A 126 -8.67 -8.71 15.16
CA ILE A 126 -8.10 -9.91 14.54
C ILE A 126 -9.16 -10.98 14.25
N ASP A 127 -10.19 -11.09 15.10
CA ASP A 127 -11.33 -12.01 14.93
C ASP A 127 -12.20 -11.68 13.71
N GLN A 128 -12.08 -10.47 13.15
CA GLN A 128 -12.78 -10.04 11.93
C GLN A 128 -11.94 -10.27 10.67
N VAL A 129 -10.63 -10.51 10.80
CA VAL A 129 -9.72 -10.66 9.66
C VAL A 129 -9.88 -12.06 9.07
N GLU A 130 -10.22 -12.14 7.78
CA GLU A 130 -10.28 -13.40 7.04
C GLU A 130 -8.90 -13.76 6.47
N SER A 131 -8.23 -12.78 5.85
CA SER A 131 -6.88 -12.94 5.31
C SER A 131 -6.17 -11.60 5.08
N VAL A 132 -4.83 -11.63 5.08
CA VAL A 132 -3.96 -10.50 4.73
C VAL A 132 -3.00 -10.96 3.65
N HIS A 133 -2.88 -10.20 2.56
CA HIS A 133 -2.05 -10.57 1.41
C HIS A 133 -1.05 -9.47 1.11
N MET A 134 0.21 -9.87 0.94
CA MET A 134 1.33 -9.04 0.52
C MET A 134 1.86 -9.58 -0.81
N TYR A 135 2.36 -8.70 -1.68
CA TYR A 135 3.02 -9.11 -2.91
C TYR A 135 4.47 -8.66 -2.91
N ASN A 136 5.38 -9.63 -2.81
CA ASN A 136 6.82 -9.43 -2.91
C ASN A 136 7.30 -9.69 -4.33
N ALA A 137 7.46 -8.62 -5.11
CA ALA A 137 7.89 -8.71 -6.51
C ALA A 137 9.31 -9.30 -6.70
N SER A 138 10.14 -9.31 -5.65
CA SER A 138 11.50 -9.88 -5.71
C SER A 138 11.52 -11.40 -5.52
N ASP A 139 10.48 -12.00 -4.94
CA ASP A 139 10.36 -13.45 -4.76
C ASP A 139 9.77 -14.11 -6.00
N VAL A 140 10.62 -14.36 -6.99
CA VAL A 140 10.24 -14.93 -8.29
C VAL A 140 9.66 -16.35 -8.22
N ALA A 141 9.86 -17.06 -7.09
CA ALA A 141 9.28 -18.39 -6.90
C ALA A 141 7.87 -18.29 -6.34
N ASP A 142 7.63 -17.32 -5.47
CA ASP A 142 6.36 -17.11 -4.80
C ASP A 142 6.14 -15.64 -4.40
N HIS A 143 5.55 -14.87 -5.30
CA HIS A 143 5.33 -13.45 -5.04
C HIS A 143 4.30 -13.19 -3.92
N TRP A 144 3.33 -14.08 -3.70
CA TRP A 144 2.22 -13.81 -2.79
C TRP A 144 2.50 -14.38 -1.40
N LYS A 145 2.57 -13.50 -0.40
CA LYS A 145 2.66 -13.90 1.00
C LYS A 145 1.33 -13.67 1.67
N VAL A 146 0.80 -14.68 2.35
CA VAL A 146 -0.58 -14.64 2.83
C VAL A 146 -0.66 -15.06 4.29
N TYR A 147 -1.45 -14.33 5.07
CA TYR A 147 -1.98 -14.73 6.37
C TYR A 147 -3.42 -15.18 6.19
N TYR A 148 -3.79 -16.30 6.83
CA TYR A 148 -5.17 -16.76 6.92
C TYR A 148 -5.56 -16.93 8.38
N SER A 149 -6.80 -16.58 8.74
CA SER A 149 -7.30 -16.83 10.09
C SER A 149 -7.62 -18.30 10.38
N SER A 150 -7.87 -19.09 9.33
CA SER A 150 -8.34 -20.48 9.44
C SER A 150 -7.52 -21.50 8.63
N ALA A 151 -6.37 -21.10 8.09
CA ALA A 151 -5.47 -21.94 7.33
C ALA A 151 -4.00 -21.56 7.58
N THR A 152 -3.07 -22.38 7.10
CA THR A 152 -1.65 -22.03 7.14
C THR A 152 -1.32 -21.06 6.02
N GLY A 153 -0.72 -19.94 6.41
CA GLY A 153 -0.12 -18.96 5.52
C GLY A 153 1.40 -18.86 5.74
N ASP A 154 2.05 -17.98 5.00
CA ASP A 154 3.48 -17.70 5.06
C ASP A 154 3.81 -16.21 5.30
N LEU A 155 2.80 -15.42 5.68
CA LEU A 155 2.94 -14.04 6.15
C LEU A 155 2.59 -13.94 7.65
N ASP A 156 3.59 -13.70 8.48
CA ASP A 156 3.42 -13.53 9.93
C ASP A 156 3.55 -12.07 10.39
N ASN A 157 4.27 -11.25 9.62
CA ASN A 157 4.56 -9.86 9.93
C ASN A 157 4.15 -8.95 8.78
N LEU A 158 3.81 -7.72 9.13
CA LEU A 158 3.75 -6.61 8.20
C LEU A 158 5.11 -5.93 8.16
N TYR A 159 5.55 -5.61 6.97
CA TYR A 159 6.79 -4.95 6.63
C TYR A 159 6.52 -3.54 6.09
N PRO A 160 7.35 -2.54 6.42
CA PRO A 160 7.31 -1.22 5.80
C PRO A 160 7.46 -1.33 4.28
N ASN A 161 6.96 -0.33 3.56
CA ASN A 161 7.02 -0.21 2.10
C ASN A 161 6.13 -1.16 1.29
N TYR A 162 5.45 -2.13 1.92
CA TYR A 162 4.52 -3.01 1.24
C TYR A 162 3.07 -2.54 1.42
N GLY A 163 2.28 -2.66 0.35
CA GLY A 163 0.83 -2.57 0.44
C GLY A 163 0.22 -3.91 0.81
N TYR A 164 -0.97 -3.89 1.41
CA TYR A 164 -1.66 -5.09 1.84
C TYR A 164 -3.11 -5.11 1.37
N TRP A 165 -3.54 -6.27 0.87
CA TRP A 165 -4.96 -6.58 0.80
C TRP A 165 -5.39 -7.21 2.11
N VAL A 166 -6.32 -6.56 2.82
CA VAL A 166 -6.91 -7.07 4.06
C VAL A 166 -8.38 -7.37 3.80
N SER A 167 -8.76 -8.62 3.98
CA SER A 167 -10.16 -9.07 3.89
C SER A 167 -10.76 -9.19 5.28
N LEU A 168 -11.92 -8.59 5.50
CA LEU A 168 -12.65 -8.66 6.77
C LEU A 168 -14.08 -9.15 6.58
N ASN A 169 -14.63 -9.80 7.61
CA ASN A 169 -16.07 -10.13 7.71
C ASN A 169 -16.89 -9.05 8.45
N GLY A 170 -16.29 -7.87 8.67
CA GLY A 170 -16.88 -6.73 9.35
C GLY A 170 -16.05 -5.47 9.13
N SER A 171 -16.48 -4.35 9.72
CA SER A 171 -15.74 -3.08 9.67
C SER A 171 -14.94 -2.86 10.94
N ALA A 172 -13.74 -2.31 10.80
CA ALA A 172 -12.83 -2.04 11.92
C ALA A 172 -12.12 -0.69 11.75
N LEU A 173 -11.50 -0.21 12.84
CA LEU A 173 -10.55 0.89 12.78
C LEU A 173 -9.18 0.34 13.17
N TRP A 174 -8.25 0.33 12.22
CA TRP A 174 -6.88 -0.08 12.48
C TRP A 174 -6.06 1.12 12.96
N ILE A 175 -5.57 1.03 14.18
CA ILE A 175 -4.76 2.06 14.83
C ILE A 175 -3.31 1.58 14.81
N LEU A 176 -2.46 2.29 14.08
CA LEU A 176 -1.03 2.04 14.01
C LEU A 176 -0.29 3.08 14.85
N GLU A 177 0.30 2.66 15.97
CA GLU A 177 0.93 3.56 16.95
C GLU A 177 2.43 3.80 16.70
N GLY A 178 3.09 2.85 16.03
CA GLY A 178 4.50 2.84 15.63
C GLY A 178 5.51 2.59 16.73
#